data_AF-A0A1G7NFU0-F1
#
_entry.id   AF-A0A1G7NFU0-F1
#
_cell.length_a   1.000
_cell.length_b   1.000
_cell.length_c   1.000
_cell.angle_alpha   90.00
_cell.angle_beta   90.00
_cell.angle_gamma   90.00
#
_symmetry.space_group_name_H-M   'P 1'
#
loop_
_entity.id
_entity.type
_entity.pdbx_description
1 polymer ?
#
loop_
_entity_poly.entity_id
_entity_poly.type
_entity_poly.pdbx_seq_one_letter_code
_entity_poly.pdbx_strand_id
1 'polypeptide(L)'
;MQPVQEANEQESQESILLRSLLARGEDLRSKEVFDMLVAEQDGRKRLGILILLREFYQSMVSPDGKKAIPDLETVDRKIRLSKERSRRNFVRRVYRKNKLFALEEIRTRYPDYEDVLLIKDLAVKSRKPKRKKHKPILDLRRCQLEKLTALLRSGDLPEVEYHSVCNRIVMLQNAHDLRLPIPLTVKLQGETLVYDFDWKTRENIVKSFVELANKQGMTHELLKKRYQEVRSSPNSF
;
A
#
# COMPACT_ATOMS: atom_id res chain seq x y z
N MET A 1 -36.11 50.03 -3.06
CA MET A 1 -36.74 49.59 -1.80
C MET A 1 -36.55 48.10 -1.68
N GLN A 2 -35.94 47.65 -0.58
CA GLN A 2 -35.88 46.24 -0.15
C GLN A 2 -37.30 45.75 0.23
N PRO A 3 -37.48 44.43 0.42
CA PRO A 3 -37.20 43.89 1.75
C PRO A 3 -36.15 42.78 1.73
N VAL A 4 -35.18 42.96 2.62
CA VAL A 4 -34.29 41.96 3.19
C VAL A 4 -35.04 41.38 4.38
N GLN A 5 -34.74 40.12 4.72
CA GLN A 5 -35.17 39.36 5.92
C GLN A 5 -36.39 38.44 5.73
N GLU A 6 -36.10 37.18 5.42
CA GLU A 6 -36.77 36.00 5.99
C GLU A 6 -35.81 34.79 5.87
N ALA A 7 -34.59 34.99 6.36
CA ALA A 7 -33.58 33.94 6.50
C ALA A 7 -33.22 33.79 7.97
N ASN A 8 -34.22 33.50 8.81
CA ASN A 8 -34.01 33.03 10.16
C ASN A 8 -35.26 32.29 10.68
N GLU A 9 -35.05 31.25 11.49
CA GLU A 9 -36.03 30.63 12.41
C GLU A 9 -36.91 29.47 11.94
N GLN A 10 -36.32 28.48 11.26
CA GLN A 10 -36.65 27.09 11.61
C GLN A 10 -35.37 26.31 11.80
N GLU A 11 -34.92 26.16 13.05
CA GLU A 11 -33.91 25.16 13.38
C GLU A 11 -34.40 23.82 12.84
N SER A 12 -33.69 23.27 11.86
CA SER A 12 -34.00 21.95 11.31
C SER A 12 -34.13 20.96 12.46
N GLN A 13 -35.13 20.08 12.45
CA GLN A 13 -35.26 19.03 13.49
C GLN A 13 -33.95 18.22 13.66
N GLU A 14 -33.11 18.17 12.63
CA GLU A 14 -31.76 17.62 12.68
C GLU A 14 -30.80 18.43 13.57
N SER A 15 -30.82 19.77 13.52
CA SER A 15 -29.95 20.61 14.36
C SER A 15 -30.34 20.55 15.83
N ILE A 16 -31.64 20.49 16.13
CA ILE A 16 -32.14 20.29 17.50
C ILE A 16 -31.67 18.94 18.04
N LEU A 17 -31.81 17.87 17.24
CA LEU A 17 -31.39 16.53 17.62
C LEU A 17 -29.86 16.42 17.77
N LEU A 18 -29.08 17.06 16.89
CA LEU A 18 -27.62 17.14 16.99
C LEU A 18 -27.17 17.79 18.31
N ARG A 19 -27.75 18.95 18.65
CA ARG A 19 -27.44 19.64 19.91
C ARG A 19 -27.83 18.80 21.13
N SER A 20 -28.99 18.12 21.08
CA SER A 20 -29.43 17.24 22.17
C SER A 20 -28.52 16.03 22.37
N LEU A 21 -27.96 15.48 21.29
CA LEU A 21 -27.03 14.35 21.34
C LEU A 21 -25.65 14.78 21.85
N LEU A 22 -25.20 15.99 21.50
CA LEU A 22 -23.98 16.57 22.05
C LEU A 22 -24.10 16.82 23.55
N ALA A 23 -25.23 17.39 24.00
CA ALA A 23 -25.48 17.64 25.41
C ALA A 23 -25.55 16.36 26.26
N ARG A 24 -26.02 15.25 25.68
CA ARG A 24 -26.11 13.94 26.35
C ARG A 24 -24.88 13.05 26.14
N GLY A 25 -23.87 13.53 25.41
CA GLY A 25 -22.74 12.73 24.94
C GLY A 25 -21.93 12.03 26.04
N GLU A 26 -21.85 12.64 27.23
CA GLU A 26 -21.10 12.10 28.38
C GLU A 26 -21.77 10.87 29.01
N ASP A 27 -23.10 10.84 28.99
CA ASP A 27 -23.92 9.83 29.66
C ASP A 27 -24.15 8.57 28.81
N LEU A 28 -23.87 8.66 27.50
CA LEU A 28 -24.13 7.57 26.57
C LEU A 28 -23.13 6.41 26.73
N ARG A 29 -23.66 5.18 26.71
CA ARG A 29 -22.85 3.95 26.68
C ARG A 29 -22.53 3.54 25.26
N SER A 30 -21.41 2.84 25.05
CA SER A 30 -20.97 2.40 23.72
C SER A 30 -22.00 1.54 22.98
N LYS A 31 -22.76 0.72 23.71
CA LYS A 31 -23.85 -0.11 23.14
C LYS A 31 -25.02 0.75 22.66
N GLU A 32 -25.41 1.78 23.42
CA GLU A 32 -26.49 2.69 23.07
C GLU A 32 -26.13 3.54 21.83
N VAL A 33 -24.89 4.02 21.75
CA VAL A 33 -24.38 4.73 20.58
C VAL A 33 -24.40 3.82 19.34
N PHE A 34 -24.00 2.56 19.49
CA PHE A 34 -24.05 1.58 18.41
C PHE A 34 -25.49 1.31 17.94
N ASP A 35 -26.42 1.07 18.87
CA ASP A 35 -27.82 0.80 18.54
C ASP A 35 -28.48 2.01 17.85
N MET A 36 -28.18 3.24 18.31
CA MET A 36 -28.62 4.47 17.64
C MET A 36 -28.01 4.63 16.24
N LEU A 37 -26.74 4.24 16.07
CA LEU A 37 -26.05 4.31 14.77
C LEU A 37 -26.66 3.33 13.77
N VAL A 38 -27.01 2.11 14.20
CA VAL A 38 -27.72 1.13 13.36
C VAL A 38 -29.12 1.64 13.01
N ALA A 39 -29.88 2.11 14.00
CA ALA A 39 -31.24 2.62 13.78
C ALA A 39 -31.28 3.81 12.81
N GLU A 40 -30.33 4.75 12.91
CA GLU A 40 -30.27 5.89 12.00
C GLU A 40 -29.75 5.48 10.60
N GLN A 41 -28.92 4.44 10.50
CA GLN A 41 -28.47 3.89 9.22
C GLN A 41 -29.61 3.20 8.46
N ASP A 42 -30.48 2.48 9.14
CA ASP A 42 -31.61 1.79 8.49
C ASP A 42 -32.81 2.73 8.28
N GLY A 43 -32.98 3.73 9.15
CA GLY A 43 -34.06 4.70 9.12
C GLY A 43 -33.79 5.93 8.24
N ARG A 44 -33.79 7.12 8.88
CA ARG A 44 -33.83 8.43 8.21
C ARG A 44 -32.50 8.85 7.57
N LYS A 45 -31.39 8.19 7.91
CA LYS A 45 -30.05 8.41 7.31
C LYS A 45 -29.59 9.87 7.37
N ARG A 46 -29.91 10.58 8.45
CA ARG A 46 -29.52 11.97 8.64
C ARG A 46 -28.01 12.07 8.82
N LEU A 47 -27.36 12.76 7.89
CA LEU A 47 -25.91 12.74 7.74
C LEU A 47 -25.19 13.31 8.98
N GLY A 48 -25.72 14.38 9.58
CA GLY A 48 -25.10 14.98 10.75
C GLY A 48 -25.09 14.03 11.94
N ILE A 49 -26.22 13.39 12.20
CA ILE A 49 -26.39 12.45 13.30
C ILE A 49 -25.51 11.21 13.09
N LEU A 50 -25.45 10.67 11.87
CA LEU A 50 -24.58 9.54 11.54
C LEU A 50 -23.08 9.84 11.75
N ILE A 51 -22.65 11.05 11.37
CA ILE A 51 -21.27 11.49 11.61
C ILE A 51 -21.03 11.60 13.11
N LEU A 52 -21.92 12.28 13.84
CA LEU A 52 -21.79 12.49 15.28
C LEU A 52 -21.73 11.16 16.06
N LEU A 53 -22.65 10.24 15.80
CA LEU A 53 -22.69 8.92 16.44
C LEU A 53 -21.43 8.09 16.13
N ARG A 54 -20.88 8.21 14.92
CA ARG A 54 -19.63 7.54 14.55
C ARG A 54 -18.45 8.09 15.33
N GLU A 55 -18.38 9.40 15.54
CA GLU A 55 -17.34 10.02 16.34
C GLU A 55 -17.43 9.58 17.81
N PHE A 56 -18.64 9.56 18.38
CA PHE A 56 -18.86 9.03 19.73
C PHE A 56 -18.43 7.57 19.85
N TYR A 57 -18.79 6.73 18.89
CA TYR A 57 -18.38 5.32 18.91
C TYR A 57 -16.86 5.17 18.83
N GLN A 58 -16.19 5.94 17.98
CA GLN A 58 -14.74 5.89 17.84
C GLN A 58 -14.00 6.38 19.10
N SER A 59 -14.50 7.43 19.76
CA SER A 59 -13.88 7.92 21.00
C SER A 59 -14.06 6.94 22.16
N MET A 60 -15.18 6.20 22.19
CA MET A 60 -15.45 5.18 23.21
C MET A 60 -14.69 3.86 23.00
N VAL A 61 -14.27 3.53 21.77
CA VAL A 61 -13.52 2.31 21.43
C VAL A 61 -12.00 2.56 21.35
N SER A 62 -11.56 3.81 21.50
CA SER A 62 -10.15 4.17 21.45
C SER A 62 -9.35 3.57 22.62
N PRO A 63 -8.17 2.97 22.36
CA PRO A 63 -7.38 2.22 23.37
C PRO A 63 -6.85 3.11 24.50
N ASP A 64 -6.83 4.42 24.31
CA ASP A 64 -6.36 5.40 25.28
C ASP A 64 -7.35 5.68 26.43
N GLY A 65 -8.55 5.09 26.39
CA GLY A 65 -9.56 5.15 27.46
C GLY A 65 -10.19 6.54 27.72
N LYS A 66 -9.73 7.58 27.04
CA LYS A 66 -10.24 8.94 27.17
C LYS A 66 -11.47 9.12 26.28
N LYS A 67 -12.64 9.21 26.90
CA LYS A 67 -13.86 9.67 26.24
C LYS A 67 -13.68 11.13 25.82
N ALA A 68 -13.36 11.35 24.55
CA ALA A 68 -13.36 12.69 23.97
C ALA A 68 -14.73 12.96 23.35
N ILE A 69 -15.40 14.01 23.81
CA ILE A 69 -16.64 14.50 23.20
C ILE A 69 -16.24 15.21 21.90
N PRO A 70 -16.84 14.86 20.75
CA PRO A 70 -16.57 15.53 19.50
C PRO A 70 -17.09 16.98 19.57
N ASP A 71 -16.21 17.93 19.24
CA ASP A 71 -16.56 19.34 19.18
C ASP A 71 -17.47 19.64 17.96
N LEU A 72 -18.44 20.55 18.14
CA LEU A 72 -19.45 20.88 17.13
C LEU A 72 -18.80 21.39 15.84
N GLU A 73 -17.76 22.21 15.92
CA GLU A 73 -17.05 22.71 14.73
C GLU A 73 -16.42 21.56 13.93
N THR A 74 -15.90 20.55 14.61
CA THR A 74 -15.30 19.38 13.96
C THR A 74 -16.34 18.53 13.24
N VAL A 75 -17.53 18.39 13.84
CA VAL A 75 -18.67 17.66 13.28
C VAL A 75 -19.21 18.42 12.06
N ASP A 76 -19.43 19.72 12.16
CA ASP A 76 -19.90 20.56 11.05
C ASP A 76 -18.93 20.55 9.87
N ARG A 77 -17.62 20.61 10.16
CA ARG A 77 -16.58 20.46 9.14
C ARG A 77 -16.70 19.10 8.42
N LYS A 78 -16.92 18.01 9.16
CA LYS A 78 -17.10 16.66 8.60
C LYS A 78 -18.38 16.55 7.77
N ILE A 79 -19.48 17.16 8.23
CA ILE A 79 -20.74 17.25 7.49
C ILE A 79 -20.52 17.96 6.15
N ARG A 80 -19.88 19.14 6.17
CA ARG A 80 -19.58 19.91 4.96
C ARG A 80 -18.75 19.09 3.97
N LEU A 81 -17.65 18.48 4.43
CA LEU A 81 -16.78 17.66 3.58
C LEU A 81 -17.51 16.44 2.98
N SER A 82 -18.42 15.84 3.74
CA SER A 82 -19.24 14.72 3.27
C SER A 82 -20.25 15.16 2.21
N LYS A 83 -20.96 16.28 2.43
CA LYS A 83 -21.85 16.90 1.43
C LYS A 83 -21.10 17.23 0.13
N GLU A 84 -19.92 17.85 0.23
CA GLU A 84 -19.06 18.15 -0.92
C GLU A 84 -18.60 16.89 -1.67
N ARG A 85 -18.28 15.80 -0.95
CA ARG A 85 -17.88 14.53 -1.56
C ARG A 85 -19.05 13.89 -2.30
N SER A 86 -20.23 13.85 -1.70
CA SER A 86 -21.45 13.33 -2.32
C SER A 86 -21.83 14.12 -3.57
N ARG A 87 -21.77 15.45 -3.51
CA ARG A 87 -21.95 16.34 -4.67
C ARG A 87 -20.95 16.01 -5.78
N ARG A 88 -19.65 16.02 -5.49
CA ARG A 88 -18.60 15.70 -6.47
C ARG A 88 -18.80 14.34 -7.14
N ASN A 89 -19.15 13.32 -6.36
CA ASN A 89 -19.35 11.97 -6.87
C ASN A 89 -20.58 11.90 -7.80
N PHE A 90 -21.65 12.60 -7.45
CA PHE A 90 -22.83 12.72 -8.30
C PHE A 90 -22.51 13.46 -9.60
N VAL A 91 -21.90 14.65 -9.51
CA VAL A 91 -21.47 15.46 -10.66
C VAL A 91 -20.61 14.66 -11.62
N ARG A 92 -19.57 13.97 -11.12
CA ARG A 92 -18.68 13.14 -11.94
C ARG A 92 -19.40 11.98 -12.62
N ARG A 93 -20.41 11.40 -11.96
CA ARG A 93 -21.20 10.29 -12.50
C ARG A 93 -22.10 10.78 -13.64
N VAL A 94 -22.83 11.87 -13.40
CA VAL A 94 -23.70 12.51 -14.38
C VAL A 94 -22.88 12.95 -15.59
N TYR A 95 -21.81 13.72 -15.37
CA TYR A 95 -20.94 14.22 -16.44
C TYR A 95 -20.30 13.09 -17.27
N ARG A 96 -19.97 11.95 -16.64
CA ARG A 96 -19.44 10.79 -17.37
C ARG A 96 -20.49 10.12 -18.26
N LYS A 97 -21.77 10.11 -17.84
CA LYS A 97 -22.87 9.49 -18.59
C LYS A 97 -23.38 10.40 -19.71
N ASN A 98 -23.58 11.69 -19.42
CA ASN A 98 -24.16 12.65 -20.35
C ASN A 98 -23.46 13.99 -20.17
N LYS A 99 -22.51 14.31 -21.06
CA LYS A 99 -21.69 15.53 -20.95
C LYS A 99 -22.44 16.79 -21.37
N LEU A 100 -23.30 16.68 -22.38
CA LEU A 100 -23.97 17.83 -23.01
C LEU A 100 -25.04 18.42 -22.10
N PHE A 101 -25.83 17.57 -21.44
CA PHE A 101 -26.90 17.99 -20.53
C PHE A 101 -26.55 17.80 -19.05
N ALA A 102 -25.25 17.60 -18.74
CA ALA A 102 -24.80 17.33 -17.38
C ALA A 102 -25.25 18.41 -16.40
N LEU A 103 -25.18 19.67 -16.84
CA LEU A 103 -25.36 20.83 -15.98
C LEU A 103 -26.82 21.01 -15.57
N GLU A 104 -27.74 20.82 -16.51
CA GLU A 104 -29.19 20.80 -16.26
C GLU A 104 -29.56 19.67 -15.29
N GLU A 105 -29.07 18.45 -15.55
CA GLU A 105 -29.30 17.30 -14.68
C GLU A 105 -28.71 17.53 -13.27
N ILE A 106 -27.56 18.19 -13.15
CA ILE A 106 -27.00 18.55 -11.84
C ILE A 106 -27.87 19.58 -11.12
N ARG A 107 -28.37 20.59 -11.84
CA ARG A 107 -29.23 21.64 -11.29
C ARG A 107 -30.57 21.11 -10.77
N THR A 108 -31.09 20.01 -11.34
CA THR A 108 -32.30 19.36 -10.77
C THR A 108 -32.13 18.93 -9.31
N ARG A 109 -30.90 18.55 -8.92
CA ARG A 109 -30.59 18.09 -7.57
C ARG A 109 -29.92 19.16 -6.70
N TYR A 110 -29.20 20.09 -7.33
CA TYR A 110 -28.51 21.20 -6.69
C TYR A 110 -28.85 22.49 -7.44
N PRO A 111 -29.97 23.16 -7.11
CA PRO A 111 -30.46 24.33 -7.87
C PRO A 111 -29.44 25.46 -7.98
N ASP A 112 -28.66 25.70 -6.92
CA ASP A 112 -27.65 26.76 -6.85
C ASP A 112 -26.30 26.35 -7.49
N TYR A 113 -26.28 25.31 -8.33
CA TYR A 113 -25.05 24.80 -8.91
C TYR A 113 -24.59 25.63 -10.11
N GLU A 114 -23.50 26.36 -9.91
CA GLU A 114 -22.85 27.19 -10.93
C GLU A 114 -21.82 26.43 -11.77
N ASP A 115 -21.57 26.94 -12.97
CA ASP A 115 -20.64 26.37 -13.96
C ASP A 115 -19.19 26.34 -13.43
N VAL A 116 -18.82 27.31 -12.61
CA VAL A 116 -17.50 27.37 -11.94
C VAL A 116 -17.29 26.17 -11.00
N LEU A 117 -18.37 25.69 -10.37
CA LEU A 117 -18.31 24.52 -9.49
C LEU A 117 -18.10 23.22 -10.28
N LEU A 118 -18.62 23.14 -11.52
CA LEU A 118 -18.43 22.00 -12.40
C LEU A 118 -16.94 21.74 -12.67
N ILE A 119 -16.22 22.79 -13.05
CA ILE A 119 -14.78 22.70 -13.34
C ILE A 119 -14.01 22.24 -12.10
N LYS A 120 -14.32 22.82 -10.92
CA LYS A 120 -13.70 22.44 -9.64
C LYS A 120 -13.99 20.99 -9.25
N ASP A 121 -15.23 20.53 -9.41
CA ASP A 121 -15.64 19.19 -9.01
C ASP A 121 -15.11 18.11 -9.97
N LEU A 122 -14.94 18.43 -11.26
CA LEU A 122 -14.35 17.55 -12.27
C LEU A 122 -12.83 17.47 -12.19
N ALA A 123 -12.16 18.47 -11.59
CA ALA A 123 -10.71 18.48 -11.45
C ALA A 123 -10.20 17.19 -10.76
N VAL A 124 -9.46 16.38 -11.53
CA VAL A 124 -8.79 15.19 -11.01
C VAL A 124 -7.45 15.63 -10.41
N LYS A 125 -7.31 15.53 -9.09
CA LYS A 125 -5.99 15.71 -8.45
C LYS A 125 -5.01 14.70 -9.06
N SER A 126 -3.86 15.19 -9.51
CA SER A 126 -2.82 14.32 -10.09
C SER A 126 -2.49 13.20 -9.10
N ARG A 127 -2.58 11.95 -9.58
CA ARG A 127 -2.21 10.79 -8.76
C ARG A 127 -0.68 10.76 -8.69
N LYS A 128 -0.12 10.95 -7.49
CA LYS A 128 1.31 10.70 -7.27
C LYS A 128 1.62 9.24 -7.67
N PRO A 129 2.64 8.98 -8.50
CA PRO A 129 3.01 7.61 -8.83
C PRO A 129 3.41 6.89 -7.55
N LYS A 130 2.78 5.74 -7.28
CA LYS A 130 3.18 4.88 -6.15
C LYS A 130 4.56 4.32 -6.50
N ARG A 131 5.55 4.49 -5.60
CA ARG A 131 6.84 3.79 -5.72
C ARG A 131 6.57 2.29 -5.72
N LYS A 132 7.00 1.59 -6.78
CA LYS A 132 6.95 0.12 -6.83
C LYS A 132 7.96 -0.40 -5.80
N LYS A 133 7.51 -1.27 -4.88
CA LYS A 133 8.43 -1.95 -3.95
C LYS A 133 9.29 -2.92 -4.78
N HIS A 134 10.62 -2.73 -4.74
CA HIS A 134 11.55 -3.67 -5.37
C HIS A 134 11.73 -4.89 -4.47
N LYS A 135 11.54 -6.10 -5.00
CA LYS A 135 11.83 -7.32 -4.24
C LYS A 135 13.35 -7.52 -4.19
N PRO A 136 13.95 -7.86 -3.05
CA PRO A 136 15.37 -8.14 -2.99
C PRO A 136 15.70 -9.34 -3.87
N ILE A 137 16.77 -9.22 -4.65
CA ILE A 137 17.38 -10.31 -5.39
C ILE A 137 18.29 -11.05 -4.41
N LEU A 138 18.09 -12.37 -4.28
CA LEU A 138 18.81 -13.20 -3.30
C LEU A 138 19.56 -14.35 -3.95
N ASP A 139 19.27 -14.65 -5.22
CA ASP A 139 19.87 -15.73 -5.99
C ASP A 139 21.29 -15.38 -6.42
N LEU A 140 22.20 -16.35 -6.29
CA LEU A 140 23.63 -16.14 -6.51
C LEU A 140 23.95 -15.51 -7.87
N ARG A 141 23.35 -16.02 -8.94
CA ARG A 141 23.66 -15.57 -10.31
C ARG A 141 23.24 -14.14 -10.56
N ARG A 142 22.03 -13.74 -10.16
CA ARG A 142 21.62 -12.34 -10.32
C ARG A 142 22.42 -11.40 -9.44
N CYS A 143 22.75 -11.81 -8.21
CA CYS A 143 23.69 -11.04 -7.38
C CYS A 143 25.04 -10.84 -8.08
N GLN A 144 25.58 -11.88 -8.75
CA GLN A 144 26.81 -11.76 -9.53
C GLN A 144 26.65 -10.83 -10.75
N LEU A 145 25.55 -10.95 -11.49
CA LEU A 145 25.24 -10.07 -12.61
C LEU A 145 25.11 -8.61 -12.18
N GLU A 146 24.46 -8.33 -11.05
CA GLU A 146 24.35 -6.97 -10.49
C GLU A 146 25.72 -6.40 -10.12
N LYS A 147 26.60 -7.20 -9.50
CA LYS A 147 27.96 -6.77 -9.16
C LYS A 147 28.79 -6.46 -10.40
N LEU A 148 28.73 -7.32 -11.43
CA LEU A 148 29.48 -7.12 -12.68
C LEU A 148 28.93 -5.93 -13.49
N THR A 149 27.61 -5.76 -13.53
CA THR A 149 27.00 -4.59 -14.21
C THR A 149 27.29 -3.29 -13.47
N ALA A 150 27.33 -3.30 -12.13
CA ALA A 150 27.76 -2.16 -11.35
C ALA A 150 29.23 -1.80 -11.64
N LEU A 151 30.11 -2.81 -11.73
CA LEU A 151 31.53 -2.63 -12.07
C LEU A 151 31.72 -2.02 -13.48
N LEU A 152 30.93 -2.46 -14.47
CA LEU A 152 30.95 -1.84 -15.80
C LEU A 152 30.47 -0.38 -15.79
N ARG A 153 29.48 -0.07 -14.93
CA ARG A 153 28.97 1.31 -14.82
C ARG A 153 29.96 2.26 -14.14
N SER A 154 30.84 1.76 -13.27
CA SER A 154 31.86 2.59 -12.63
C SER A 154 32.99 3.02 -13.58
N GLY A 155 33.15 2.40 -14.75
CA GLY A 155 33.97 2.91 -15.86
C GLY A 155 35.49 2.75 -15.74
N ASP A 156 36.05 2.42 -14.57
CA ASP A 156 37.49 2.24 -14.35
C ASP A 156 37.95 0.79 -14.54
N LEU A 157 37.91 0.27 -15.78
CA LEU A 157 38.41 -1.08 -16.08
C LEU A 157 39.46 -1.04 -17.20
N PRO A 158 40.64 -1.68 -17.00
CA PRO A 158 41.56 -1.98 -18.09
C PRO A 158 40.89 -2.82 -19.18
N GLU A 159 41.34 -2.68 -20.43
CA GLU A 159 40.71 -3.34 -21.60
C GLU A 159 40.59 -4.87 -21.46
N VAL A 160 41.62 -5.53 -20.91
CA VAL A 160 41.63 -6.98 -20.69
C VAL A 160 40.57 -7.39 -19.67
N GLU A 161 40.44 -6.63 -18.58
CA GLU A 161 39.44 -6.88 -17.54
C GLU A 161 38.03 -6.59 -18.03
N TYR A 162 37.87 -5.53 -18.82
CA TYR A 162 36.61 -5.19 -19.47
C TYR A 162 36.08 -6.35 -20.32
N HIS A 163 36.91 -6.92 -21.20
CA HIS A 163 36.51 -8.07 -22.01
C HIS A 163 36.18 -9.30 -21.17
N SER A 164 36.96 -9.58 -20.13
CA SER A 164 36.70 -10.67 -19.19
C SER A 164 35.35 -10.51 -18.49
N VAL A 165 35.04 -9.30 -18.01
CA VAL A 165 33.77 -8.97 -17.35
C VAL A 165 32.59 -9.12 -18.32
N CYS A 166 32.71 -8.59 -19.54
CA CYS A 166 31.69 -8.72 -20.58
C CYS A 166 31.41 -10.19 -20.92
N ASN A 167 32.45 -10.99 -21.16
CA ASN A 167 32.31 -12.43 -21.41
C ASN A 167 31.64 -13.14 -20.23
N ARG A 168 32.02 -12.78 -19.00
CA ARG A 168 31.44 -13.38 -17.79
C ARG A 168 29.96 -13.04 -17.63
N ILE A 169 29.56 -11.81 -17.93
CA ILE A 169 28.15 -11.39 -17.91
C ILE A 169 27.34 -12.23 -18.92
N VAL A 170 27.83 -12.36 -20.16
CA VAL A 170 27.15 -13.16 -21.20
C VAL A 170 26.98 -14.61 -20.75
N MET A 171 28.02 -15.23 -20.20
CA MET A 171 27.94 -16.60 -19.69
C MET A 171 26.91 -16.75 -18.56
N LEU A 172 26.91 -15.83 -17.59
CA LEU A 172 25.98 -15.85 -16.45
C LEU A 172 24.54 -15.58 -16.88
N GLN A 173 24.34 -14.67 -17.83
CA GLN A 173 23.03 -14.34 -18.40
C GLN A 173 22.46 -15.56 -19.13
N ASN A 174 23.23 -16.17 -20.04
CA ASN A 174 22.82 -17.38 -20.75
C ASN A 174 22.48 -18.52 -19.79
N ALA A 175 23.30 -18.74 -18.76
CA ALA A 175 23.02 -19.76 -17.75
C ALA A 175 21.77 -19.45 -16.90
N HIS A 176 21.47 -18.18 -16.65
CA HIS A 176 20.25 -17.76 -15.97
C HIS A 176 19.01 -17.97 -16.83
N ASP A 177 19.07 -17.58 -18.10
CA ASP A 177 17.96 -17.69 -19.05
C ASP A 177 17.58 -19.16 -19.31
N LEU A 178 18.59 -20.03 -19.40
CA LEU A 178 18.42 -21.48 -19.52
C LEU A 178 18.17 -22.20 -18.18
N ARG A 179 18.16 -21.47 -17.06
CA ARG A 179 17.95 -22.02 -15.69
C ARG A 179 18.86 -23.19 -15.35
N LEU A 180 20.11 -23.15 -15.81
CA LEU A 180 21.07 -24.25 -15.59
C LEU A 180 21.41 -24.39 -14.09
N PRO A 181 21.80 -25.56 -13.56
CA PRO A 181 22.32 -25.66 -12.20
C PRO A 181 23.65 -24.89 -12.04
N ILE A 182 23.99 -24.48 -10.82
CA ILE A 182 25.25 -23.80 -10.47
C ILE A 182 26.25 -24.87 -10.03
N PRO A 183 27.22 -25.25 -10.87
CA PRO A 183 28.23 -26.23 -10.49
C PRO A 183 29.27 -25.59 -9.56
N LEU A 184 29.55 -26.25 -8.44
CA LEU A 184 30.64 -25.90 -7.55
C LEU A 184 31.63 -27.06 -7.48
N THR A 185 32.82 -26.85 -8.06
CA THR A 185 33.90 -27.82 -8.02
C THR A 185 34.71 -27.66 -6.74
N VAL A 186 34.80 -28.72 -5.94
CA VAL A 186 35.55 -28.76 -4.68
C VAL A 186 36.66 -29.79 -4.80
N LYS A 187 37.89 -29.38 -4.49
CA LYS A 187 39.07 -30.25 -4.46
C LYS A 187 39.51 -30.47 -3.01
N LEU A 188 39.41 -31.70 -2.51
CA LEU A 188 39.88 -32.10 -1.18
C LEU A 188 40.67 -33.39 -1.27
N GLN A 189 41.80 -33.47 -0.57
CA GLN A 189 42.63 -34.68 -0.45
C GLN A 189 43.00 -35.33 -1.81
N GLY A 190 43.19 -34.52 -2.86
CA GLY A 190 43.50 -34.99 -4.21
C GLY A 190 42.29 -35.40 -5.05
N GLU A 191 41.11 -35.52 -4.45
CA GLU A 191 39.86 -35.82 -5.14
C GLU A 191 39.08 -34.56 -5.50
N THR A 192 38.52 -34.54 -6.72
CA THR A 192 37.69 -33.43 -7.22
C THR A 192 36.25 -33.90 -7.34
N LEU A 193 35.34 -33.27 -6.59
CA LEU A 193 33.90 -33.51 -6.69
C LEU A 193 33.17 -32.25 -7.14
N VAL A 194 32.07 -32.43 -7.86
CA VAL A 194 31.21 -31.33 -8.34
C VAL A 194 29.87 -31.40 -7.63
N TYR A 195 29.44 -30.27 -7.06
CA TYR A 195 28.16 -30.10 -6.38
C TYR A 195 27.27 -29.14 -7.19
N ASP A 196 26.12 -29.62 -7.65
CA ASP A 196 25.21 -28.87 -8.52
C ASP A 196 24.08 -28.20 -7.74
N PHE A 197 24.26 -26.93 -7.38
CA PHE A 197 23.19 -26.17 -6.74
C PHE A 197 22.11 -25.77 -7.74
N ASP A 198 20.88 -25.55 -7.28
CA ASP A 198 19.82 -25.07 -8.15
C ASP A 198 20.10 -23.61 -8.58
N TRP A 199 19.58 -23.21 -9.73
CA TRP A 199 19.79 -21.88 -10.30
C TRP A 199 19.26 -20.76 -9.40
N LYS A 200 18.29 -21.07 -8.53
CA LYS A 200 17.65 -20.15 -7.59
C LYS A 200 18.27 -20.17 -6.18
N THR A 201 19.32 -20.96 -5.96
CA THR A 201 19.93 -21.05 -4.62
C THR A 201 20.46 -19.69 -4.17
N ARG A 202 20.16 -19.34 -2.92
CA ARG A 202 20.54 -18.04 -2.34
C ARG A 202 22.06 -17.91 -2.21
N GLU A 203 22.60 -16.71 -2.42
CA GLU A 203 24.04 -16.43 -2.34
C GLU A 203 24.65 -16.86 -1.01
N ASN A 204 23.98 -16.58 0.12
CA ASN A 204 24.48 -16.91 1.46
C ASN A 204 24.66 -18.42 1.68
N ILE A 205 23.82 -19.24 1.04
CA ILE A 205 23.88 -20.70 1.18
C ILE A 205 25.11 -21.23 0.46
N VAL A 206 25.31 -20.79 -0.78
CA VAL A 206 26.49 -21.20 -1.56
C VAL A 206 27.77 -20.71 -0.90
N LYS A 207 27.79 -19.47 -0.39
CA LYS A 207 28.92 -18.96 0.41
C LYS A 207 29.20 -19.79 1.65
N SER A 208 28.17 -20.10 2.44
CA SER A 208 28.33 -20.94 3.64
C SER A 208 28.85 -22.33 3.30
N PHE A 209 28.48 -22.89 2.14
CA PHE A 209 28.98 -24.18 1.69
C PHE A 209 30.45 -24.09 1.26
N VAL A 210 30.85 -23.03 0.55
CA VAL A 210 32.26 -22.78 0.18
C VAL A 210 33.11 -22.58 1.43
N GLU A 211 32.63 -21.80 2.41
CA GLU A 211 33.31 -21.62 3.70
C GLU A 211 33.47 -22.94 4.44
N LEU A 212 32.45 -23.81 4.44
CA LEU A 212 32.56 -25.16 5.00
C LEU A 212 33.59 -25.99 4.24
N ALA A 213 33.61 -25.96 2.91
CA ALA A 213 34.57 -26.72 2.12
C ALA A 213 36.02 -26.31 2.39
N ASN A 214 36.26 -25.05 2.75
CA ASN A 214 37.59 -24.54 3.07
C ASN A 214 38.03 -24.77 4.53
N LYS A 215 37.20 -25.38 5.38
CA LYS A 215 37.58 -25.67 6.77
C LYS A 215 38.57 -26.84 6.85
N GLN A 216 39.56 -26.71 7.73
CA GLN A 216 40.54 -27.76 8.00
C GLN A 216 39.85 -29.00 8.60
N GLY A 217 40.23 -30.20 8.14
CA GLY A 217 39.67 -31.47 8.61
C GLY A 217 38.34 -31.88 7.95
N MET A 218 37.89 -31.17 6.92
CA MET A 218 36.68 -31.53 6.19
C MET A 218 36.90 -32.67 5.20
N THR A 219 35.92 -33.58 5.14
CA THR A 219 35.87 -34.71 4.21
C THR A 219 34.71 -34.55 3.23
N HIS A 220 34.83 -35.20 2.07
CA HIS A 220 33.77 -35.20 1.04
C HIS A 220 32.45 -35.78 1.55
N GLU A 221 32.49 -36.74 2.48
CA GLU A 221 31.29 -37.33 3.09
C GLU A 221 30.47 -36.31 3.89
N LEU A 222 31.15 -35.49 4.70
CA LEU A 222 30.51 -34.44 5.50
C LEU A 222 29.91 -33.35 4.60
N LEU A 223 30.64 -32.95 3.54
CA LEU A 223 30.13 -32.01 2.56
C LEU A 223 28.92 -32.58 1.80
N LYS A 224 28.94 -33.86 1.45
CA LYS A 224 27.81 -34.52 0.77
C LYS A 224 26.56 -34.56 1.65
N LYS A 225 26.71 -34.88 2.95
CA LYS A 225 25.60 -34.81 3.91
C LYS A 225 25.02 -33.40 3.99
N ARG A 226 25.90 -32.39 4.12
CA ARG A 226 25.46 -30.99 4.20
C ARG A 226 24.77 -30.51 2.91
N TYR A 227 25.26 -30.94 1.76
CA TYR A 227 24.65 -30.64 0.47
C TYR A 227 23.22 -31.24 0.37
N GLN A 228 23.02 -32.47 0.85
CA GLN A 228 21.69 -33.09 0.90
C GLN A 228 20.72 -32.34 1.83
N GLU A 229 21.20 -31.87 2.99
CA GLU A 229 20.40 -31.04 3.91
C GLU A 229 20.01 -29.69 3.29
N VAL A 230 20.94 -29.05 2.57
CA VAL A 230 20.65 -27.80 1.86
C VAL A 230 19.59 -28.03 0.80
N ARG A 231 19.68 -29.13 0.04
CA ARG A 231 18.73 -29.46 -1.02
C ARG A 231 17.34 -29.84 -0.49
N SER A 232 17.25 -30.42 0.70
CA SER A 232 15.97 -30.80 1.33
C SER A 232 15.31 -29.67 2.11
N SER A 233 16.05 -28.63 2.48
CA SER A 233 15.50 -27.49 3.23
C SER A 233 14.60 -26.60 2.36
N PRO A 234 13.37 -26.25 2.79
CA PRO A 234 12.51 -25.33 2.04
C PRO A 234 13.05 -23.89 2.00
N ASN A 235 13.98 -23.56 2.89
CA ASN A 235 14.64 -22.24 2.95
C ASN A 235 15.82 -22.11 1.99
N SER A 236 16.09 -23.14 1.17
CA SER A 236 17.17 -23.12 0.19
C SER A 236 16.89 -22.28 -1.07
N PHE A 237 15.61 -21.94 -1.29
CA PHE A 237 15.08 -21.24 -2.47
C PHE A 237 14.46 -19.86 -2.19
#